data_AF-S6GFX3-F1
#
_entry.id   AF-S6GFX3-F1
#
_cell.length_a   1.000
_cell.length_b   1.000
_cell.length_c   1.000
_cell.angle_alpha   90.00
_cell.angle_beta   90.00
_cell.angle_gamma   90.00
#
_symmetry.space_group_name_H-M   'P 1'
#
loop_
_entity.id
_entity.type
_entity.pdbx_description
1 polymer ?
#
loop_
_entity_poly.entity_id
_entity_poly.type
_entity_poly.pdbx_seq_one_letter_code
_entity_poly.pdbx_strand_id
1 'polypeptide(L)'
;MLILLSDFLQISEDILHLCKKNLWEEVETLQNKRALLMKSINSTELPSDKQELDKCQQLTKLAQLIDLQILKASDLRKKNLYSEIKANNKSKKMNTAYKC
;
A
#
# COMPACT_ATOMS: atom_id res chain seq x y z
N MET A 1 -4.64 -6.93 21.04
CA MET A 1 -5.27 -6.21 19.90
C MET A 1 -4.63 -4.85 19.63
N LEU A 2 -4.62 -3.91 20.58
CA LEU A 2 -4.14 -2.53 20.36
C LEU A 2 -2.71 -2.43 19.83
N ILE A 3 -1.77 -3.23 20.37
CA ILE A 3 -0.38 -3.27 19.90
C ILE A 3 -0.32 -3.69 18.43
N LEU A 4 -1.05 -4.75 18.06
CA LEU A 4 -1.10 -5.24 16.68
C LEU A 4 -1.68 -4.19 15.72
N LEU A 5 -2.72 -3.46 16.13
CA LEU A 5 -3.29 -2.37 15.34
C LEU A 5 -2.33 -1.18 15.21
N SER A 6 -1.57 -0.88 16.26
CA SER A 6 -0.53 0.16 16.22
C SER A 6 0.61 -0.22 15.27
N ASP A 7 1.10 -1.45 15.35
CA ASP A 7 2.14 -1.96 14.45
C ASP A 7 1.66 -2.01 13.00
N PHE A 8 0.39 -2.40 12.79
CA PHE A 8 -0.24 -2.37 11.49
C PHE A 8 -0.35 -0.95 10.93
N LEU A 9 -0.69 0.03 11.78
CA LEU A 9 -0.76 1.43 11.38
C LEU A 9 0.62 1.96 10.98
N GLN A 10 1.65 1.70 11.80
CA GLN A 10 3.03 2.11 11.51
C GLN A 10 3.51 1.58 10.16
N ILE A 11 3.31 0.28 9.91
CA ILE A 11 3.70 -0.32 8.62
C ILE A 11 2.89 0.27 7.46
N SER A 12 1.62 0.61 7.68
CA SER A 12 0.81 1.27 6.66
C SER A 12 1.34 2.68 6.33
N GLU A 13 1.80 3.43 7.33
CA GLU A 13 2.44 4.74 7.14
C GLU A 13 3.78 4.61 6.40
N ASP A 14 4.60 3.62 6.77
CA ASP A 14 5.87 3.35 6.10
C ASP A 14 5.66 2.98 4.62
N ILE A 15 4.67 2.14 4.32
CA ILE A 15 4.28 1.81 2.93
C ILE A 15 3.87 3.07 2.18
N LEU A 16 3.02 3.91 2.78
CA LEU A 16 2.60 5.16 2.15
C LEU A 16 3.80 6.09 1.86
N HIS A 17 4.76 6.15 2.76
CA HIS A 17 5.99 6.92 2.58
C HIS A 17 6.84 6.38 1.42
N LEU A 18 7.03 5.06 1.34
CA LEU A 18 7.76 4.42 0.24
C LEU A 18 7.05 4.59 -1.11
N CYS A 19 5.71 4.50 -1.13
CA CYS A 19 4.90 4.81 -2.31
C CYS A 19 5.17 6.24 -2.82
N LYS A 20 5.24 7.23 -1.91
CA LYS A 20 5.55 8.63 -2.26
C LYS A 20 6.99 8.79 -2.79
N LYS A 21 7.92 7.95 -2.34
CA LYS A 21 9.31 7.91 -2.81
C LYS A 21 9.54 7.05 -4.06
N ASN A 22 8.51 6.39 -4.59
CA ASN A 22 8.58 5.43 -5.69
C ASN A 22 9.51 4.23 -5.44
N LEU A 23 9.69 3.82 -4.18
CA LEU A 23 10.51 2.66 -3.79
C LEU A 23 9.65 1.38 -3.76
N TRP A 24 9.19 0.96 -4.95
CA TRP A 24 8.16 -0.08 -5.09
C TRP A 24 8.63 -1.50 -4.71
N GLU A 25 9.92 -1.80 -4.81
CA GLU A 25 10.47 -3.09 -4.37
C GLU A 25 10.36 -3.25 -2.85
N GLU A 26 10.66 -2.18 -2.11
CA GLU A 26 10.54 -2.16 -0.65
C GLU A 26 9.07 -2.18 -0.20
N VAL A 27 8.16 -1.53 -0.95
CA VAL A 27 6.71 -1.57 -0.69
C VAL A 27 6.17 -3.01 -0.67
N GLU A 28 6.62 -3.87 -1.58
CA GLU A 28 6.15 -5.26 -1.63
C GLU A 28 6.53 -6.04 -0.36
N THR A 29 7.76 -5.84 0.14
CA THR A 29 8.22 -6.50 1.36
C THR A 29 7.38 -6.09 2.59
N LEU A 30 7.07 -4.79 2.72
CA LEU A 30 6.26 -4.30 3.83
C LEU A 30 4.78 -4.70 3.68
N GLN A 31 4.27 -4.78 2.45
CA GLN A 31 2.90 -5.24 2.20
C GLN A 31 2.71 -6.70 2.61
N ASN A 32 3.71 -7.56 2.41
CA ASN A 32 3.69 -8.93 2.90
C ASN A 32 3.68 -8.99 4.44
N LYS A 33 4.52 -8.18 5.09
CA LYS A 33 4.53 -8.07 6.56
C LYS A 33 3.18 -7.56 7.09
N ARG A 34 2.59 -6.57 6.42
CA ARG A 34 1.26 -6.04 6.73
C ARG A 34 0.15 -7.08 6.60
N ALA A 35 0.20 -7.92 5.56
CA ALA A 35 -0.76 -9.00 5.36
C ALA A 35 -0.68 -10.08 6.45
N LEU A 36 0.53 -10.39 6.94
CA LEU A 36 0.72 -11.30 8.08
C LEU A 36 0.13 -10.72 9.37
N LEU A 37 0.39 -9.44 9.66
CA LEU A 37 -0.20 -8.75 10.81
C LEU A 37 -1.73 -8.70 10.74
N MET A 38 -2.30 -8.47 9.56
CA MET A 38 -3.76 -8.50 9.38
C MET A 38 -4.35 -9.86 9.76
N LYS A 39 -3.68 -10.96 9.39
CA LYS A 39 -4.11 -12.30 9.81
C LYS A 39 -4.09 -12.44 11.33
N SER A 40 -3.03 -11.97 11.98
CA SER A 40 -2.92 -11.99 13.45
C SER A 40 -3.98 -11.13 14.14
N ILE A 41 -4.31 -9.97 13.58
CA ILE A 41 -5.40 -9.10 14.06
C ILE A 41 -6.73 -9.85 13.98
N ASN A 42 -7.04 -10.44 12.82
CA ASN A 42 -8.31 -11.15 12.61
C ASN A 42 -8.46 -12.40 13.49
N SER A 43 -7.35 -13.02 13.91
CA SER A 43 -7.37 -14.16 14.85
C SER A 43 -7.38 -13.74 16.33
N THR A 44 -7.20 -12.45 16.63
CA THR A 44 -7.18 -11.95 18.01
C THR A 44 -8.60 -11.60 18.44
N GLU A 45 -8.99 -12.01 19.65
CA GLU A 45 -10.28 -11.61 20.22
C GLU A 45 -10.37 -10.10 20.43
N LEU A 46 -11.58 -9.57 20.26
CA LEU A 46 -11.85 -8.16 20.52
C LEU A 46 -11.80 -7.91 22.04
N PRO A 47 -11.20 -6.79 22.48
CA PRO A 47 -11.21 -6.43 23.89
C PRO A 47 -12.64 -6.17 24.37
N SER A 48 -12.99 -6.69 25.55
CA SER A 48 -14.29 -6.47 26.19
C SER A 48 -14.40 -5.10 26.87
N ASP A 49 -13.26 -4.46 27.16
CA ASP A 49 -13.22 -3.11 27.71
C ASP A 49 -13.66 -2.07 26.68
N LYS A 50 -14.59 -1.20 27.07
CA LYS A 50 -15.16 -0.20 26.16
C LYS A 50 -14.14 0.84 25.71
N GLN A 51 -13.23 1.26 26.59
CA GLN A 51 -12.21 2.25 26.22
C GLN A 51 -11.19 1.67 25.24
N GLU A 52 -10.79 0.42 25.44
CA GLU A 52 -9.92 -0.29 24.50
C GLU A 52 -10.59 -0.54 23.16
N LEU A 53 -11.88 -0.86 23.15
CA LEU A 53 -12.66 -1.06 21.94
C LEU A 53 -12.79 0.24 21.14
N ASP A 54 -13.05 1.37 21.80
CA ASP A 54 -13.10 2.69 21.16
C ASP A 54 -11.73 3.05 20.53
N LYS A 55 -10.62 2.76 21.22
CA LYS A 55 -9.27 2.94 20.66
C LYS A 55 -9.02 2.05 19.45
N CYS A 56 -9.43 0.78 19.49
CA CYS A 56 -9.33 -0.13 18.35
C CYS A 56 -10.09 0.42 17.14
N GLN A 57 -11.30 0.96 17.34
CA GLN A 57 -12.08 1.58 16.28
C GLN A 57 -11.39 2.82 15.69
N GLN A 58 -10.80 3.67 16.53
CA GLN A 58 -10.07 4.85 16.07
C GLN A 58 -8.87 4.46 15.20
N LEU A 59 -8.03 3.52 15.68
CA LEU A 59 -6.88 3.02 14.93
C LEU A 59 -7.30 2.38 13.61
N THR A 60 -8.40 1.64 13.60
CA THR A 60 -8.95 1.01 12.38
C THR A 60 -9.37 2.05 11.35
N LYS A 61 -10.06 3.12 11.78
CA LYS A 61 -10.45 4.22 10.89
C LYS A 61 -9.23 4.94 10.31
N LEU A 62 -8.20 5.19 11.13
CA LEU A 62 -6.94 5.78 10.64
C LEU A 62 -6.28 4.88 9.59
N ALA A 63 -6.22 3.57 9.84
CA ALA A 63 -5.67 2.62 8.89
C ALA A 63 -6.42 2.61 7.55
N GLN A 64 -7.75 2.67 7.58
CA GLN A 64 -8.59 2.77 6.37
C GLN A 64 -8.31 4.05 5.57
N LEU A 65 -8.07 5.18 6.24
CA LEU A 65 -7.71 6.42 5.56
C LEU A 65 -6.34 6.32 4.87
N ILE A 66 -5.38 5.64 5.49
CA ILE A 66 -4.06 5.39 4.88
C ILE A 66 -4.20 4.44 3.69
N ASP A 67 -5.04 3.41 3.79
CA ASP A 67 -5.33 2.49 2.68
C ASP A 67 -5.82 3.21 1.43
N LEU A 68 -6.74 4.18 1.59
CA LEU A 68 -7.22 4.99 0.47
C LEU A 68 -6.08 5.79 -0.17
N GLN A 69 -5.12 6.28 0.62
CA GLN A 69 -3.97 7.01 0.08
C GLN A 69 -2.99 6.08 -0.66
N ILE A 70 -2.72 4.89 -0.11
CA ILE A 70 -1.88 3.88 -0.76
C ILE A 70 -2.51 3.43 -2.08
N LEU A 71 -3.82 3.17 -2.10
CA LEU A 71 -4.55 2.78 -3.30
C LEU A 71 -4.42 3.85 -4.39
N LYS A 72 -4.63 5.12 -4.04
CA LYS A 72 -4.49 6.24 -4.98
C LYS A 72 -3.07 6.33 -5.55
N ALA A 73 -2.05 6.13 -4.72
CA ALA A 73 -0.65 6.14 -5.17
C ALA A 73 -0.36 4.96 -6.13
N SER A 74 -0.86 3.77 -5.81
CA SER A 74 -0.72 2.57 -6.64
C SER A 74 -1.39 2.74 -8.02
N ASP A 75 -2.62 3.26 -8.05
CA ASP A 75 -3.34 3.53 -9.29
C ASP A 75 -2.61 4.55 -10.19
N LEU A 76 -2.04 5.58 -9.59
CA LEU A 76 -1.24 6.56 -10.31
C LEU A 76 0.00 5.90 -10.91
N ARG A 77 0.72 5.09 -10.13
CA ARG A 77 1.90 4.36 -10.61
C ARG A 77 1.55 3.43 -11.77
N LYS A 78 0.47 2.67 -11.64
CA LYS A 78 -0.04 1.77 -12.69
C LYS A 78 -0.29 2.55 -14.00
N LYS A 79 -0.96 3.70 -13.93
CA LYS A 79 -1.22 4.55 -15.10
C LYS A 79 0.08 5.07 -15.74
N ASN A 80 1.06 5.47 -14.94
CA ASN A 80 2.35 5.94 -15.43
C ASN A 80 3.11 4.82 -16.15
N LEU A 81 3.18 3.62 -15.56
CA LEU A 81 3.80 2.45 -16.18
C LEU A 81 3.17 2.10 -17.53
N TYR A 82 1.84 2.09 -17.62
CA TYR A 82 1.17 1.84 -18.90
C TYR A 82 1.52 2.89 -19.96
N SER A 83 1.62 4.16 -19.55
CA SER A 83 1.97 5.26 -20.44
C SER A 83 3.41 5.14 -20.94
N GLU A 84 4.35 4.80 -20.05
CA GLU A 84 5.76 4.53 -20.37
C GLU A 84 5.90 3.35 -21.35
N ILE A 85 5.21 2.23 -21.09
CA ILE A 85 5.21 1.05 -21.97
C ILE A 85 4.67 1.41 -23.36
N LYS A 86 3.55 2.15 -23.43
CA LYS A 86 2.96 2.59 -24.70
C LYS A 86 3.90 3.49 -25.50
N ALA A 87 4.55 4.44 -24.82
CA ALA A 87 5.52 5.34 -25.43
C ALA A 87 6.75 4.57 -25.96
N ASN A 88 7.29 3.64 -25.17
CA ASN A 88 8.42 2.80 -25.56
C ASN A 88 8.08 1.92 -26.78
N ASN A 89 6.90 1.30 -26.78
CA ASN A 89 6.44 0.50 -27.92
C ASN A 89 6.26 1.34 -29.20
N LYS A 90 5.75 2.57 -29.08
CA LYS A 90 5.66 3.49 -30.23
C LYS A 90 7.05 3.86 -30.75
N SER A 91 7.97 4.20 -29.86
CA SER A 91 9.36 4.52 -30.21
C SER A 91 10.07 3.35 -30.92
N LYS A 92 9.93 2.12 -30.40
CA LYS A 92 10.45 0.92 -31.05
C LYS A 92 9.88 0.73 -32.45
N LYS A 93 8.56 0.86 -32.63
CA LYS A 93 7.91 0.74 -33.96
C LYS A 93 8.43 1.80 -34.95
N MET A 94 8.60 3.04 -34.50
CA MET A 94 9.19 4.09 -35.33
C MET A 94 10.64 3.78 -35.70
N ASN A 95 11.48 3.41 -34.73
CA ASN A 95 12.88 3.08 -34.98
C ASN A 95 13.03 1.88 -35.94
N THR A 96 12.12 0.91 -35.90
CA THR A 96 12.09 -0.18 -36.88
C THR A 96 11.68 0.32 -38.27
N ALA A 97 10.70 1.22 -38.37
CA ALA A 97 10.21 1.76 -39.64
C ALA A 97 11.22 2.69 -40.35
N TYR A 98 12.01 3.45 -39.59
CA TYR A 98 13.02 4.38 -40.11
C TYR A 98 14.44 3.79 -40.19
N LYS A 99 14.62 2.51 -39.86
CA LYS A 99 15.87 1.75 -40.11
C LYS A 99 15.90 1.06 -41.49
N CYS A 100 14.94 1.39 -42.36
CA CYS A 100 14.99 1.09 -43.79
C CYS A 100 15.58 2.28 -44.55
#